data_AF-H3AAJ8-F1
#
_entry.id   AF-H3AAJ8-F1
#
_cell.length_a   1.000
_cell.length_b   1.000
_cell.length_c   1.000
_cell.angle_alpha   90.00
_cell.angle_beta   90.00
_cell.angle_gamma   90.00
#
_symmetry.space_group_name_H-M   'P 1'
#
loop_
_entity.id
_entity.type
_entity.pdbx_description
1 polymer ?
#
loop_
_entity_poly.entity_id
_entity_poly.type
_entity_poly.pdbx_seq_one_letter_code
_entity_poly.pdbx_strand_id
1 'polypeptide(L)'
;MAVPMAVNSAAGLWGPYKDLWHTVENAIWKRQPEAAYHLDLVLKKHKPDFISLFKNPAKNVDQRQKVQKASTEGIAIQGQQGMRLLPEQLINEAFILSDLYDIGELAAVELLLAGEHQQPHFPGLRRGLVAILLYWDGKRCIANSLRSLIQSRRGKTWTLELGSVELVSMTTKFTDELMEHELTQKILRLVSQIDVSSEFEKLQRARGLGNEKHRKEV
;
A
#
# COMPACT_ATOMS: atom_id res chain seq x y z
N MET A 1 11.27 8.69 -29.98
CA MET A 1 11.69 7.97 -28.77
C MET A 1 10.77 8.39 -27.63
N ALA A 2 9.68 7.67 -27.42
CA ALA A 2 8.73 7.94 -26.36
C ALA A 2 9.19 7.17 -25.11
N VAL A 3 9.53 7.91 -24.06
CA VAL A 3 9.71 7.35 -22.71
C VAL A 3 8.42 6.60 -22.37
N PRO A 4 8.45 5.31 -21.97
CA PRO A 4 7.25 4.65 -21.52
C PRO A 4 6.82 5.36 -20.24
N MET A 5 5.76 6.16 -20.35
CA MET A 5 5.11 6.77 -19.20
C MET A 5 4.80 5.66 -18.22
N ALA A 6 5.28 5.79 -16.99
CA ALA A 6 5.02 4.87 -15.90
C ALA A 6 3.49 4.69 -15.78
N VAL A 7 3.01 3.58 -16.35
CA VAL A 7 1.60 3.24 -16.41
C VAL A 7 1.17 2.86 -14.99
N ASN A 8 0.57 3.82 -14.29
CA ASN A 8 -0.42 3.61 -13.24
C ASN A 8 -0.04 2.74 -12.02
N SER A 9 0.95 3.18 -11.23
CA SER A 9 1.03 2.86 -9.77
C SER A 9 0.20 3.83 -8.91
N ALA A 10 -0.74 4.58 -9.51
CA ALA A 10 -1.01 5.95 -9.08
C ALA A 10 -2.23 6.18 -8.18
N ALA A 11 -2.90 5.16 -7.60
CA ALA A 11 -4.13 5.43 -6.83
C ALA A 11 -4.74 4.26 -6.02
N GLY A 12 -3.91 3.55 -5.25
CA GLY A 12 -4.42 2.51 -4.35
C GLY A 12 -3.36 2.03 -3.38
N LEU A 13 -3.11 2.80 -2.33
CA LEU A 13 -2.09 2.49 -1.32
C LEU A 13 -2.44 1.29 -0.42
N TRP A 14 -3.67 0.78 -0.49
CA TRP A 14 -4.13 -0.29 0.41
C TRP A 14 -4.84 -1.43 -0.34
N GLY A 15 -5.92 -1.15 -1.07
CA GLY A 15 -6.73 -2.19 -1.73
C GLY A 15 -5.92 -3.14 -2.61
N PRO A 16 -5.18 -2.64 -3.62
CA PRO A 16 -4.34 -3.48 -4.47
C PRO A 16 -3.28 -4.29 -3.71
N TYR A 17 -2.69 -3.73 -2.65
CA TYR A 17 -1.69 -4.43 -1.85
C TYR A 17 -2.31 -5.52 -0.97
N LYS A 18 -3.53 -5.29 -0.49
CA LYS A 18 -4.30 -6.28 0.26
C LYS A 18 -4.73 -7.43 -0.65
N ASP A 19 -5.20 -7.14 -1.86
CA ASP A 19 -5.56 -8.15 -2.86
C ASP A 19 -4.33 -8.98 -3.28
N LEU A 20 -3.18 -8.32 -3.47
CA LEU A 20 -1.90 -8.99 -3.71
C LEU A 20 -1.55 -9.95 -2.56
N TRP A 21 -1.64 -9.48 -1.31
CA TRP A 21 -1.37 -10.34 -0.15
C TRP A 21 -2.32 -11.54 -0.08
N HIS A 22 -3.61 -11.34 -0.30
CA HIS A 22 -4.58 -12.44 -0.34
C HIS A 22 -4.27 -13.44 -1.46
N THR A 23 -3.86 -12.96 -2.63
CA THR A 23 -3.45 -13.84 -3.76
C THR A 23 -2.22 -14.66 -3.39
N VAL A 24 -1.20 -14.04 -2.78
CA VAL A 24 0.01 -14.71 -2.31
C VAL A 24 -0.33 -15.73 -1.20
N GLU A 25 -1.20 -15.36 -0.26
CA GLU A 25 -1.64 -16.25 0.82
C GLU A 25 -2.36 -17.48 0.27
N ASN A 26 -3.30 -17.29 -0.66
CA ASN A 26 -4.07 -18.37 -1.26
C ASN A 26 -3.19 -19.33 -2.08
N ALA A 27 -2.23 -18.78 -2.85
CA ALA A 27 -1.35 -19.57 -3.69
C ALA A 27 -0.27 -20.32 -2.88
N ILE A 28 0.38 -19.65 -1.92
CA ILE A 28 1.53 -20.20 -1.19
C ILE A 28 1.09 -20.98 0.05
N TRP A 29 0.20 -20.43 0.87
CA TRP A 29 -0.18 -21.00 2.15
C TRP A 29 -1.40 -21.93 2.05
N LYS A 30 -2.43 -21.54 1.27
CA LYS A 30 -3.64 -22.37 1.07
C LYS A 30 -3.54 -23.33 -0.11
N ARG A 31 -2.48 -23.22 -0.93
CA ARG A 31 -2.12 -24.15 -2.02
C ARG A 31 -3.24 -24.32 -3.08
N GLN A 32 -3.96 -23.24 -3.38
CA GLN A 32 -5.01 -23.27 -4.41
C GLN A 32 -4.38 -23.23 -5.81
N PRO A 33 -4.67 -24.20 -6.70
CA PRO A 33 -4.04 -24.29 -8.01
C PRO A 33 -4.46 -23.12 -8.94
N GLU A 34 -5.70 -22.66 -8.86
CA GLU A 34 -6.21 -21.51 -9.62
C GLU A 34 -5.47 -20.22 -9.23
N ALA A 35 -5.07 -20.10 -7.97
CA ALA A 35 -4.36 -18.94 -7.45
C ALA A 35 -2.94 -18.82 -8.01
N ALA A 36 -2.33 -19.89 -8.53
CA ALA A 36 -0.98 -19.83 -9.11
C ALA A 36 -0.94 -19.01 -10.41
N TYR A 37 -1.92 -19.20 -11.30
CA TYR A 37 -2.04 -18.42 -12.53
C TYR A 37 -2.34 -16.94 -12.23
N HIS A 38 -3.27 -16.69 -11.30
CA HIS A 38 -3.58 -15.33 -10.86
C HIS A 38 -2.38 -14.65 -10.20
N LEU A 39 -1.57 -15.40 -9.45
CA LEU A 39 -0.37 -14.88 -8.82
C LEU A 39 0.64 -14.35 -9.86
N ASP A 40 0.89 -15.06 -10.97
CA ASP A 40 1.82 -14.59 -12.00
C ASP A 40 1.40 -13.22 -12.58
N LEU A 41 0.12 -13.06 -12.91
CA LEU A 41 -0.42 -11.81 -13.44
C LEU A 41 -0.30 -10.66 -12.44
N VAL A 42 -0.64 -10.92 -11.17
CA VAL A 42 -0.60 -9.92 -10.11
C VAL A 42 0.86 -9.53 -9.79
N LEU A 43 1.80 -10.49 -9.76
CA LEU A 43 3.22 -10.22 -9.55
C LEU A 43 3.82 -9.37 -10.68
N LYS A 44 3.47 -9.64 -11.94
CA LYS A 44 3.90 -8.81 -13.08
C LYS A 44 3.38 -7.39 -12.96
N LYS A 45 2.12 -7.21 -12.57
CA LYS A 45 1.50 -5.89 -12.36
C LYS A 45 2.18 -5.10 -11.23
N HIS A 46 2.44 -5.75 -10.10
CA HIS A 46 3.00 -5.10 -8.90
C HIS A 46 4.53 -5.15 -8.81
N LYS A 47 5.23 -5.66 -9.83
CA LYS A 47 6.70 -5.68 -9.89
C LYS A 47 7.35 -4.31 -9.61
N PRO A 48 6.86 -3.17 -10.17
CA PRO A 48 7.43 -1.86 -9.86
C PRO A 48 7.30 -1.47 -8.38
N ASP A 49 6.22 -1.91 -7.71
CA ASP A 49 5.98 -1.63 -6.29
C ASP A 49 6.97 -2.40 -5.41
N PHE A 50 7.32 -3.64 -5.79
CA PHE A 50 8.37 -4.42 -5.12
C PHE A 50 9.78 -3.87 -5.38
N ILE A 51 10.06 -3.38 -6.58
CA ILE A 51 11.37 -2.78 -6.92
C ILE A 51 11.57 -1.45 -6.18
N SER A 52 10.54 -0.60 -6.14
CA SER A 52 10.61 0.71 -5.49
C SER A 52 10.49 0.65 -3.97
N LEU A 53 9.95 -0.46 -3.44
CA LEU A 53 9.81 -0.85 -2.03
C LEU A 53 9.50 0.32 -1.07
N PHE A 54 8.22 0.44 -0.70
CA PHE A 54 7.68 1.46 0.22
C PHE A 54 7.81 2.91 -0.23
N LYS A 55 8.26 3.16 -1.47
CA LYS A 55 8.25 4.49 -2.06
C LYS A 55 6.80 4.98 -2.24
N ASN A 56 6.49 6.11 -1.60
CA ASN A 56 5.19 6.75 -1.75
C ASN A 56 5.07 7.45 -3.10
N PRO A 57 3.85 7.58 -3.66
CA PRO A 57 3.60 8.46 -4.80
C PRO A 57 3.94 9.90 -4.39
N ALA A 58 4.76 10.58 -5.19
CA ALA A 58 5.22 11.93 -4.89
C ALA A 58 4.09 12.94 -4.95
N LYS A 59 4.19 14.00 -4.15
CA LYS A 59 3.30 15.17 -4.22
C LYS A 59 3.36 15.84 -5.58
N ASN A 60 2.22 16.36 -6.02
CA ASN A 60 2.13 17.08 -7.27
C ASN A 60 1.26 18.33 -7.11
N VAL A 61 1.82 19.49 -7.46
CA VAL A 61 1.14 20.80 -7.39
C VAL A 61 -0.15 20.80 -8.21
N ASP A 62 -0.16 20.14 -9.37
CA ASP A 62 -1.35 20.03 -10.22
C ASP A 62 -2.44 19.18 -9.56
N GLN A 63 -2.05 18.10 -8.86
CA GLN A 63 -2.98 17.27 -8.09
C GLN A 63 -3.52 18.04 -6.90
N ARG A 64 -2.67 18.80 -6.21
CA ARG A 64 -3.06 19.66 -5.10
C ARG A 64 -4.12 20.68 -5.50
N GLN A 65 -3.93 21.35 -6.64
CA GLN A 65 -4.93 22.29 -7.18
C GLN A 65 -6.25 21.62 -7.55
N LYS A 66 -6.20 20.43 -8.18
CA LYS A 66 -7.41 19.65 -8.50
C LYS A 66 -8.18 19.22 -7.26
N VAL A 67 -7.47 18.75 -6.23
CA VAL A 67 -8.08 18.35 -4.95
C VAL A 67 -8.66 19.56 -4.21
N GLN A 68 -8.01 20.73 -4.28
CA GLN A 68 -8.54 21.96 -3.70
C GLN A 68 -9.87 22.40 -4.37
N LYS A 69 -9.99 22.21 -5.69
CA LYS A 69 -11.21 22.51 -6.45
C LYS A 69 -12.25 21.39 -6.43
N ALA A 70 -11.96 20.25 -5.78
CA ALA A 70 -12.84 19.09 -5.78
C ALA A 70 -14.19 19.33 -5.07
N SER A 71 -14.30 20.38 -4.26
CA SER A 71 -15.59 20.79 -3.66
C SER A 71 -16.53 21.47 -4.66
N THR A 72 -16.03 21.96 -5.80
CA THR A 72 -16.80 22.73 -6.78
C THR A 72 -16.85 22.05 -8.15
N GLU A 73 -15.69 21.59 -8.65
CA GLU A 73 -15.56 20.96 -9.98
C GLU A 73 -15.72 19.43 -9.90
N GLY A 74 -15.57 18.86 -8.70
CA GLY A 74 -15.49 17.41 -8.49
C GLY A 74 -14.15 16.83 -8.94
N ILE A 75 -13.84 15.62 -8.48
CA ILE A 75 -12.61 14.91 -8.87
C ILE A 75 -12.92 13.52 -9.38
N ALA A 76 -12.18 13.10 -10.41
CA ALA A 76 -12.23 11.72 -10.89
C ALA A 76 -11.39 10.84 -9.96
N ILE A 77 -12.04 9.89 -9.29
CA ILE A 77 -11.40 8.89 -8.43
C ILE A 77 -11.23 7.59 -9.22
N GLN A 78 -10.11 6.90 -9.06
CA GLN A 78 -9.93 5.64 -9.79
C GLN A 78 -10.96 4.59 -9.39
N GLY A 79 -11.56 3.93 -10.39
CA GLY A 79 -12.56 2.88 -10.19
C GLY A 79 -14.01 3.38 -10.02
N GLN A 80 -14.24 4.69 -9.95
CA GLN A 80 -15.59 5.26 -9.98
C GLN A 80 -15.88 5.91 -11.34
N GLN A 81 -17.08 5.70 -11.88
CA GLN A 81 -17.52 6.40 -13.08
C GLN A 81 -18.04 7.79 -12.70
N GLY A 82 -17.41 8.84 -13.23
CA GLY A 82 -17.83 10.23 -13.06
C GLY A 82 -16.98 11.03 -12.07
N MET A 83 -17.22 12.35 -12.04
CA MET A 83 -16.60 13.26 -11.09
C MET A 83 -17.40 13.25 -9.78
N ARG A 84 -16.71 13.06 -8.66
CA ARG A 84 -17.33 13.09 -7.32
C ARG A 84 -16.98 14.40 -6.63
N LEU A 85 -17.99 15.09 -6.11
CA LEU A 85 -17.80 16.24 -5.22
C LEU A 85 -17.33 15.76 -3.85
N LEU A 86 -16.28 16.39 -3.34
CA LEU A 86 -15.69 16.05 -2.03
C LEU A 86 -16.00 17.14 -1.00
N PRO A 87 -16.44 16.79 0.21
CA PRO A 87 -16.61 17.76 1.29
C PRO A 87 -15.30 18.44 1.67
N GLU A 88 -15.34 19.73 2.02
CA GLU A 88 -14.16 20.49 2.45
C GLU A 88 -13.41 19.84 3.63
N GLN A 89 -14.14 19.20 4.55
CA GLN A 89 -13.53 18.48 5.66
C GLN A 89 -12.62 17.34 5.19
N LEU A 90 -13.03 16.59 4.16
CA LEU A 90 -12.24 15.50 3.59
C LEU A 90 -11.01 16.04 2.86
N ILE A 91 -11.17 17.15 2.13
CA ILE A 91 -10.07 17.83 1.43
C ILE A 91 -8.99 18.28 2.44
N ASN A 92 -9.40 18.89 3.55
CA ASN A 92 -8.48 19.31 4.60
C ASN A 92 -7.75 18.12 5.25
N GLU A 93 -8.47 17.04 5.55
CA GLU A 93 -7.87 15.80 6.07
C GLU A 93 -6.88 15.18 5.08
N ALA A 94 -7.17 15.24 3.77
CA ALA A 94 -6.29 14.71 2.73
C ALA A 94 -4.97 15.49 2.65
N PHE A 95 -5.02 16.82 2.78
CA PHE A 95 -3.81 17.63 2.86
C PHE A 95 -3.00 17.35 4.12
N ILE A 96 -3.64 17.19 5.29
CA ILE A 96 -2.95 16.80 6.52
C ILE A 96 -2.24 15.46 6.33
N LEU A 97 -2.92 14.47 5.75
CA LEU A 97 -2.35 13.14 5.52
C LEU A 97 -1.22 13.15 4.48
N SER A 98 -1.40 13.93 3.41
CA SER A 98 -0.37 14.19 2.40
C SER A 98 0.87 14.83 3.01
N ASP A 99 0.71 15.83 3.87
CA ASP A 99 1.81 16.51 4.56
C ASP A 99 2.48 15.63 5.61
N LEU A 100 1.73 14.75 6.28
CA LEU A 100 2.25 13.85 7.30
C LEU A 100 3.14 12.73 6.73
N TYR A 101 2.71 12.08 5.64
CA TYR A 101 3.39 10.91 5.08
C TYR A 101 4.11 11.18 3.76
N ASP A 102 4.18 12.45 3.35
CA ASP A 102 4.72 12.88 2.07
C ASP A 102 4.17 12.05 0.89
N ILE A 103 2.84 11.92 0.85
CA ILE A 103 2.11 11.18 -0.19
C ILE A 103 1.35 12.13 -1.10
N GLY A 104 1.21 11.75 -2.37
CA GLY A 104 0.40 12.50 -3.34
C GLY A 104 -1.04 12.72 -2.86
N GLU A 105 -1.58 13.89 -3.17
CA GLU A 105 -2.86 14.36 -2.64
C GLU A 105 -4.04 13.50 -3.11
N LEU A 106 -3.98 12.98 -4.35
CA LEU A 106 -4.99 12.04 -4.86
C LEU A 106 -4.96 10.71 -4.09
N ALA A 107 -3.76 10.20 -3.82
CA ALA A 107 -3.60 8.96 -3.05
C ALA A 107 -4.04 9.12 -1.59
N ALA A 108 -3.85 10.32 -1.01
CA ALA A 108 -4.37 10.65 0.32
C ALA A 108 -5.91 10.68 0.35
N VAL A 109 -6.54 11.26 -0.67
CA VAL A 109 -8.01 11.27 -0.82
C VAL A 109 -8.56 9.85 -0.91
N GLU A 110 -7.99 9.00 -1.77
CA GLU A 110 -8.45 7.61 -1.93
C GLU A 110 -8.27 6.78 -0.67
N LEU A 111 -7.16 6.99 0.04
CA LEU A 111 -6.91 6.34 1.31
C LEU A 111 -7.92 6.76 2.39
N LEU A 112 -8.33 8.04 2.41
CA LEU A 112 -9.40 8.53 3.29
C LEU A 112 -10.76 7.95 2.93
N LEU A 113 -11.08 7.84 1.65
CA LEU A 113 -12.32 7.22 1.18
C LEU A 113 -12.35 5.72 1.51
N ALA A 114 -11.22 5.03 1.38
CA ALA A 114 -11.09 3.65 1.85
C ALA A 114 -11.28 3.56 3.37
N GLY A 115 -10.73 4.52 4.13
CA GLY A 115 -10.92 4.62 5.58
C GLY A 115 -12.38 4.85 5.98
N GLU A 116 -13.11 5.69 5.25
CA GLU A 116 -14.56 5.92 5.43
C GLU A 116 -15.36 4.64 5.14
N HIS A 117 -15.03 3.93 4.06
CA HIS A 117 -15.70 2.66 3.73
C HIS A 117 -15.42 1.55 4.77
N GLN A 118 -14.21 1.52 5.34
CA GLN A 118 -13.82 0.54 6.36
C GLN A 118 -14.21 0.93 7.78
N GLN A 119 -14.69 2.15 8.00
CA GLN A 119 -15.05 2.67 9.32
C GLN A 119 -16.01 1.78 10.13
N PRO A 120 -16.99 1.07 9.54
CA PRO A 120 -17.84 0.13 10.29
C PRO A 120 -17.08 -0.98 11.01
N HIS A 121 -15.90 -1.38 10.54
CA HIS A 121 -15.06 -2.40 11.17
C HIS A 121 -14.22 -1.86 12.34
N PHE A 122 -14.18 -0.53 12.52
CA PHE A 122 -13.36 0.16 13.53
C PHE A 122 -14.24 1.09 14.39
N PRO A 123 -15.10 0.54 15.26
CA PRO A 123 -15.99 1.36 16.08
C PRO A 123 -15.18 2.31 16.98
N GLY A 124 -15.57 3.58 16.99
CA GLY A 124 -14.93 4.61 17.81
C GLY A 124 -13.74 5.33 17.17
N LEU A 125 -13.29 4.91 15.97
CA LEU A 125 -12.25 5.61 15.22
C LEU A 125 -12.85 6.55 14.16
N ARG A 126 -12.21 7.71 13.98
CA ARG A 126 -12.52 8.64 12.88
C ARG A 126 -11.89 8.13 11.58
N ARG A 127 -12.49 8.42 10.43
CA ARG A 127 -11.99 8.03 9.10
C ARG A 127 -10.50 8.34 8.88
N GLY A 128 -10.00 9.47 9.38
CA GLY A 128 -8.58 9.83 9.27
C GLY A 128 -7.64 8.90 10.03
N LEU A 129 -8.03 8.40 11.21
CA LEU A 129 -7.25 7.37 11.92
C LEU A 129 -7.30 6.04 11.19
N VAL A 130 -8.48 5.66 10.69
CA VAL A 130 -8.63 4.43 9.90
C VAL A 130 -7.74 4.51 8.65
N ALA A 131 -7.70 5.64 7.95
CA ALA A 131 -6.81 5.86 6.81
C ALA A 131 -5.33 5.66 7.15
N ILE A 132 -4.87 6.13 8.31
CA ILE A 132 -3.51 5.90 8.81
C ILE A 132 -3.27 4.40 9.08
N LEU A 133 -4.22 3.70 9.68
CA LEU A 133 -4.13 2.25 9.87
C LEU A 133 -4.03 1.52 8.53
N LEU A 134 -4.87 1.88 7.55
CA LEU A 134 -4.86 1.28 6.22
C LEU A 134 -3.54 1.55 5.47
N TYR A 135 -2.92 2.71 5.67
CA TYR A 135 -1.61 3.04 5.11
C TYR A 135 -0.54 2.06 5.56
N TRP A 136 -0.45 1.83 6.88
CA TRP A 136 0.51 0.89 7.45
C TRP A 136 0.16 -0.56 7.17
N ASP A 137 -1.14 -0.90 7.11
CA ASP A 137 -1.61 -2.21 6.68
C ASP A 137 -1.18 -2.52 5.25
N GLY A 138 -1.28 -1.55 4.32
CA GLY A 138 -0.81 -1.71 2.94
C GLY A 138 0.69 -2.02 2.86
N LYS A 139 1.52 -1.30 3.62
CA LYS A 139 2.97 -1.61 3.71
C LYS A 139 3.23 -2.99 4.31
N ARG A 140 2.48 -3.37 5.35
CA ARG A 140 2.55 -4.70 5.96
C ARG A 140 2.17 -5.79 4.96
N CYS A 141 1.13 -5.60 4.14
CA CYS A 141 0.73 -6.52 3.08
C CYS A 141 1.85 -6.75 2.06
N ILE A 142 2.53 -5.70 1.60
CA ILE A 142 3.69 -5.83 0.70
C ILE A 142 4.82 -6.61 1.39
N ALA A 143 5.16 -6.27 2.63
CA ALA A 143 6.24 -6.94 3.38
C ALA A 143 5.95 -8.43 3.58
N ASN A 144 4.72 -8.78 3.97
CA ASN A 144 4.30 -10.16 4.15
C ASN A 144 4.29 -10.94 2.82
N SER A 145 3.86 -10.29 1.74
CA SER A 145 3.90 -10.85 0.39
C SER A 145 5.33 -11.17 0.00
N LEU A 146 6.24 -10.21 0.15
CA LEU A 146 7.66 -10.37 -0.14
C LEU A 146 8.29 -11.49 0.70
N ARG A 147 8.01 -11.52 2.00
CA ARG A 147 8.48 -12.56 2.91
C ARG A 147 8.03 -13.95 2.44
N SER A 148 6.75 -14.11 2.10
CA SER A 148 6.19 -15.39 1.63
C SER A 148 6.79 -15.81 0.29
N LEU A 149 7.02 -14.87 -0.63
CA LEU A 149 7.69 -15.13 -1.91
C LEU A 149 9.14 -15.58 -1.70
N ILE A 150 9.89 -14.97 -0.77
CA ILE A 150 11.27 -15.37 -0.47
C ILE A 150 11.31 -16.74 0.22
N GLN A 151 10.34 -17.03 1.10
CA GLN A 151 10.23 -18.31 1.80
C GLN A 151 9.81 -19.47 0.89
N SER A 152 9.05 -19.20 -0.18
CA SER A 152 8.64 -20.20 -1.18
C SER A 152 9.74 -20.55 -2.19
N ARG A 153 10.91 -19.89 -2.12
CA ARG A 153 12.05 -20.21 -2.98
C ARG A 153 12.55 -21.64 -2.77
N ARG A 154 13.03 -22.25 -3.87
CA ARG A 154 13.63 -23.59 -3.86
C ARG A 154 14.75 -23.68 -2.82
N GLY A 155 14.70 -24.69 -1.96
CA GLY A 155 15.77 -25.02 -1.01
C GLY A 155 15.84 -24.18 0.27
N LYS A 156 14.96 -23.20 0.48
CA LYS A 156 14.93 -22.42 1.75
C LYS A 156 14.05 -23.00 2.84
N THR A 157 13.02 -23.77 2.50
CA THR A 157 12.10 -24.32 3.50
C THR A 157 11.69 -25.75 3.14
N TRP A 158 11.96 -26.71 4.03
CA TRP A 158 11.46 -28.09 3.93
C TRP A 158 9.98 -28.22 4.32
N THR A 159 9.41 -27.23 5.02
CA THR A 159 8.04 -27.27 5.55
C THR A 159 6.99 -26.67 4.61
N LEU A 160 7.40 -25.88 3.61
CA LEU A 160 6.52 -25.41 2.55
C LEU A 160 6.56 -26.46 1.43
N GLU A 161 5.95 -27.63 1.67
CA GLU A 161 5.71 -28.66 0.65
C GLU A 161 4.76 -28.11 -0.42
N LEU A 162 5.24 -27.14 -1.20
CA LEU A 162 4.53 -26.58 -2.33
C LEU A 162 4.42 -27.69 -3.36
N GLY A 163 3.23 -28.28 -3.48
CA GLY A 163 2.96 -29.39 -4.40
C GLY A 163 3.15 -29.05 -5.88
N SER A 164 3.34 -27.76 -6.22
CA SER A 164 3.59 -27.29 -7.59
C SER A 164 5.03 -26.79 -7.75
N VAL A 165 5.82 -27.54 -8.53
CA VAL A 165 7.17 -27.15 -8.97
C VAL A 165 7.16 -25.85 -9.78
N GLU A 166 6.07 -25.59 -10.50
CA GLU A 166 5.88 -24.40 -11.31
C GLU A 166 5.82 -23.14 -10.44
N LEU A 167 5.07 -23.18 -9.33
CA LEU A 167 4.98 -22.06 -8.39
C LEU A 167 6.35 -21.73 -7.78
N VAL A 168 7.10 -22.74 -7.36
CA VAL A 168 8.46 -22.57 -6.82
C VAL A 168 9.40 -21.94 -7.87
N SER A 169 9.31 -22.39 -9.12
CA SER A 169 10.12 -21.85 -10.22
C SER A 169 9.78 -20.38 -10.48
N MET A 170 8.49 -20.04 -10.53
CA MET A 170 8.00 -18.68 -10.73
C MET A 170 8.44 -17.73 -9.60
N THR A 171 8.23 -18.10 -8.34
CA THR A 171 8.62 -17.25 -7.20
C THR A 171 10.14 -17.10 -7.10
N THR A 172 10.90 -18.14 -7.45
CA THR A 172 12.37 -18.08 -7.51
C THR A 172 12.83 -17.08 -8.58
N LYS A 173 12.33 -17.18 -9.81
CA LYS A 173 12.66 -16.22 -10.89
C LYS A 173 12.29 -14.79 -10.52
N PHE A 174 11.07 -14.57 -10.03
CA PHE A 174 10.61 -13.25 -9.63
C PHE A 174 11.49 -12.64 -8.53
N THR A 175 11.84 -13.43 -7.52
CA THR A 175 12.69 -12.95 -6.42
C THR A 175 14.15 -12.78 -6.84
N ASP A 176 14.68 -13.55 -7.79
CA ASP A 176 16.02 -13.32 -8.37
C ASP A 176 16.10 -11.97 -9.06
N GLU A 177 15.12 -11.65 -9.92
CA GLU A 177 15.01 -10.34 -10.56
C GLU A 177 14.93 -9.19 -9.54
N LEU A 178 14.22 -9.38 -8.42
CA LEU A 178 14.19 -8.38 -7.35
C LEU A 178 15.56 -8.21 -6.67
N MET A 179 16.30 -9.30 -6.45
CA MET A 179 17.64 -9.24 -5.85
C MET A 179 18.64 -8.52 -6.76
N GLU A 180 18.53 -8.71 -8.07
CA GLU A 180 19.30 -7.95 -9.08
C GLU A 180 19.04 -6.43 -8.99
N HIS A 181 17.82 -6.04 -8.59
CA HIS A 181 17.46 -4.64 -8.32
C HIS A 181 17.77 -4.16 -6.89
N GLU A 182 18.82 -4.72 -6.27
CA GLU A 182 19.36 -4.34 -4.96
C GLU A 182 18.34 -4.43 -3.81
N LEU A 183 17.39 -5.37 -3.87
CA LEU A 183 16.35 -5.52 -2.84
C LEU A 183 16.94 -5.63 -1.43
N THR A 184 18.04 -6.36 -1.24
CA THR A 184 18.69 -6.53 0.07
C THR A 184 19.15 -5.21 0.67
N GLN A 185 19.79 -4.36 -0.15
CA GLN A 185 20.26 -3.05 0.32
C GLN A 185 19.08 -2.14 0.67
N LYS A 186 18.01 -2.18 -0.13
CA LYS A 186 16.78 -1.42 0.14
C LYS A 186 16.11 -1.85 1.44
N ILE A 187 16.00 -3.15 1.70
CA ILE A 187 15.46 -3.66 2.97
C ILE A 187 16.32 -3.18 4.14
N LEU A 188 17.65 -3.30 4.07
CA LEU A 188 18.55 -2.84 5.14
C LEU A 188 18.42 -1.33 5.40
N ARG A 189 18.35 -0.52 4.33
CA ARG A 189 18.10 0.92 4.44
C ARG A 189 16.76 1.21 5.10
N LEU A 190 15.69 0.52 4.72
CA LEU A 190 14.37 0.70 5.32
C LEU A 190 14.35 0.33 6.81
N VAL A 191 14.96 -0.80 7.19
CA VAL A 191 15.07 -1.17 8.61
C VAL A 191 15.86 -0.14 9.41
N SER A 192 16.88 0.49 8.81
CA SER A 192 17.63 1.57 9.48
C SER A 192 16.89 2.91 9.56
N GLN A 193 15.90 3.14 8.69
CA GLN A 193 15.15 4.41 8.60
C GLN A 193 13.83 4.37 9.37
N ILE A 194 13.21 3.20 9.50
CA ILE A 194 11.94 3.05 10.21
C ILE A 194 12.21 3.10 11.71
N ASP A 195 11.89 4.24 12.30
CA ASP A 195 11.89 4.43 13.75
C ASP A 195 10.47 4.70 14.24
N VAL A 196 9.96 3.79 15.08
CA VAL A 196 8.62 3.87 15.67
C VAL A 196 8.46 5.12 16.53
N SER A 197 9.52 5.55 17.21
CA SER A 197 9.50 6.75 18.04
C SER A 197 9.28 8.00 17.20
N SER A 198 9.99 8.12 16.07
CA SER A 198 9.79 9.22 15.12
C SER A 198 8.38 9.26 14.53
N GLU A 199 7.77 8.10 14.23
CA GLU A 199 6.41 8.02 13.70
C GLU A 199 5.36 8.40 14.75
N PHE A 200 5.57 8.00 16.01
CA PHE A 200 4.71 8.41 17.12
C PHE A 200 4.75 9.92 17.35
N GLU A 201 5.94 10.53 17.31
CA GLU A 201 6.07 11.99 17.42
C GLU A 201 5.38 12.73 16.27
N LYS A 202 5.50 12.24 15.03
CA LYS A 202 4.79 12.82 13.87
C LYS A 202 3.28 12.81 14.08
N LEU A 203 2.74 11.69 14.54
CA LEU A 203 1.31 11.54 14.85
C LEU A 203 0.89 12.45 16.00
N GLN A 204 1.73 12.60 17.03
CA GLN A 204 1.45 13.49 18.16
C GLN A 204 1.43 14.96 17.75
N ARG A 205 2.38 15.41 16.91
CA ARG A 205 2.45 16.79 16.39
C ARG A 205 1.28 17.12 15.47
N ALA A 206 0.88 16.17 14.62
CA ALA A 206 -0.28 16.33 13.75
C ALA A 206 -1.63 16.32 14.50
N ARG A 207 -1.60 16.31 15.85
CA ARG A 207 -2.76 16.06 16.72
C ARG A 207 -3.55 14.88 16.20
N GLY A 208 -2.90 13.72 16.02
CA GLY A 208 -3.45 12.49 15.46
C GLY A 208 -4.75 12.04 16.13
N LEU A 209 -5.84 12.69 15.75
CA LEU A 209 -7.26 12.37 15.73
C LEU A 209 -7.84 11.44 16.83
N GLY A 210 -7.33 11.44 18.06
CA GLY A 210 -7.90 10.67 19.17
C GLY A 210 -7.86 11.39 20.53
N ASN A 211 -8.94 11.23 21.31
CA ASN A 211 -9.02 11.66 22.72
C ASN A 211 -8.08 10.80 23.59
N GLU A 212 -7.75 11.29 24.80
CA GLU A 212 -6.81 10.68 25.77
C GLU A 212 -6.97 9.16 26.00
N LYS A 213 -8.15 8.58 25.80
CA LYS A 213 -8.37 7.12 25.88
C LYS A 213 -7.53 6.34 24.88
N HIS A 214 -7.36 6.83 23.64
CA HIS A 214 -6.56 6.15 22.62
C HIS A 214 -5.06 6.19 22.92
N ARG A 215 -4.59 7.16 23.71
CA ARG A 215 -3.19 7.27 24.12
C ARG A 215 -2.80 6.28 25.23
N LYS A 216 -3.77 5.62 25.87
CA LYS A 216 -3.54 4.67 26.97
C LYS A 216 -3.64 3.20 26.56
N GLU A 217 -4.18 2.92 25.38
CA GLU A 217 -4.36 1.55 24.86
C GLU A 217 -3.23 1.13 23.89
N VAL A 218 -2.32 2.03 23.54
CA VAL A 218 -1.12 1.76 22.71
C VAL A 218 0.13 1.80 23.58
#